data_AF-A0AAX3HMS0-F1
#
_entry.id   AF-A0AAX3HMS0-F1
#
_cell.length_a   1.000
_cell.length_b   1.000
_cell.length_c   1.000
_cell.angle_alpha   90.00
_cell.angle_beta   90.00
_cell.angle_gamma   90.00
#
_symmetry.space_group_name_H-M   'P 1'
#
loop_
_entity.id
_entity.type
_entity.pdbx_description
1 polymer ?
#
loop_
_entity_poly.entity_id
_entity_poly.type
_entity_poly.pdbx_seq_one_letter_code
_entity_poly.pdbx_strand_id
1 'polypeptide(L)'
;MKIREALLSEANELSEFALHSKATWNYSEEFILACKEDLTITEEYIKNNFVYVLENDNTKIGFFSFLHNDKALDFLYIHPRYIGKGYGKIMWKFVIE
;
A
#
# COMPACT_ATOMS: atom_id res chain seq x y z
N MET A 1 3.13 -16.45 4.41
CA MET A 1 2.58 -15.08 4.52
C MET A 1 3.07 -14.44 5.81
N LYS A 2 3.59 -13.22 5.73
CA LYS A 2 3.99 -12.42 6.89
C LYS A 2 3.63 -10.95 6.64
N ILE A 3 3.36 -10.23 7.73
CA ILE A 3 3.31 -8.77 7.73
C ILE A 3 4.57 -8.29 8.43
N ARG A 4 5.20 -7.27 7.85
CA ARG A 4 6.39 -6.64 8.38
C ARG A 4 6.37 -5.15 8.08
N GLU A 5 7.22 -4.40 8.77
CA GLU A 5 7.48 -3.00 8.42
C GLU A 5 8.10 -2.91 7.01
N ALA A 6 7.76 -1.82 6.32
CA ALA A 6 8.38 -1.46 5.05
C ALA A 6 9.82 -0.98 5.28
N LEU A 7 10.72 -1.32 4.37
CA LEU A 7 12.06 -0.75 4.34
C LEU A 7 12.00 0.61 3.64
N LEU A 8 12.90 1.53 4.03
CA LEU A 8 13.00 2.84 3.38
C LEU A 8 13.23 2.72 1.86
N SER A 9 14.08 1.78 1.47
CA SER A 9 14.40 1.50 0.06
C SER A 9 13.20 1.00 -0.75
N GLU A 10 12.08 0.63 -0.12
CA GLU A 10 10.86 0.16 -0.79
C GLU A 10 9.92 1.31 -1.17
N ALA A 11 10.22 2.57 -0.81
CA ALA A 11 9.36 3.73 -1.07
C ALA A 11 8.88 3.85 -2.53
N ASN A 12 9.82 3.78 -3.49
CA ASN A 12 9.49 3.84 -4.91
C ASN A 12 8.63 2.66 -5.36
N GLU A 13 8.96 1.45 -4.90
CA GLU A 13 8.21 0.24 -5.24
C GLU A 13 6.78 0.29 -4.70
N LEU A 14 6.58 0.79 -3.47
CA LEU A 14 5.25 0.95 -2.87
C LEU A 14 4.43 2.04 -3.58
N SER A 15 5.08 3.09 -4.09
CA SER A 15 4.42 4.13 -4.90
C SER A 15 3.88 3.54 -6.21
N GLU A 16 4.72 2.79 -6.93
CA GLU A 16 4.31 2.08 -8.16
C GLU A 16 3.20 1.08 -7.86
N PHE A 17 3.32 0.34 -6.76
CA PHE A 17 2.31 -0.60 -6.30
C PHE A 17 0.95 0.07 -6.07
N ALA A 18 0.92 1.20 -5.36
CA ALA A 18 -0.30 1.95 -5.07
C ALA A 18 -0.96 2.42 -6.37
N LEU A 19 -0.17 2.95 -7.30
CA LEU A 19 -0.64 3.40 -8.61
C LEU A 19 -1.23 2.23 -9.42
N HIS A 20 -0.53 1.10 -9.49
CA HIS A 20 -1.03 -0.10 -10.17
C HIS A 20 -2.31 -0.66 -9.55
N SER A 21 -2.40 -0.65 -8.22
CA SER A 21 -3.61 -1.07 -7.51
C SER A 21 -4.78 -0.12 -7.82
N LYS A 22 -4.55 1.20 -7.78
CA LYS A 22 -5.54 2.23 -8.10
C LYS A 22 -6.05 2.12 -9.54
N ALA A 23 -5.15 1.80 -10.48
CA ALA A 23 -5.46 1.65 -11.90
C ALA A 23 -6.22 0.34 -12.27
N THR A 24 -6.55 -0.51 -11.29
CA THR A 24 -7.35 -1.73 -11.55
C THR A 24 -8.79 -1.43 -11.95
N TRP A 25 -9.26 -0.23 -11.63
CA TRP A 25 -10.62 0.22 -11.93
C TRP A 25 -10.68 0.86 -13.32
N ASN A 26 -11.89 1.05 -13.85
CA ASN A 26 -12.11 1.61 -15.19
C ASN A 26 -11.96 3.15 -15.23
N TYR A 27 -10.96 3.69 -14.52
CA TYR A 27 -10.63 5.11 -14.49
C TYR A 27 -9.85 5.50 -15.75
N SER A 28 -9.95 6.77 -16.15
CA SER A 28 -9.16 7.29 -17.26
C SER A 28 -7.69 7.42 -16.87
N GLU A 29 -6.82 7.40 -17.87
CA GLU A 29 -5.38 7.55 -17.66
C GLU A 29 -5.05 8.92 -17.04
N GLU A 30 -5.76 9.97 -17.46
CA GLU A 30 -5.59 11.32 -16.92
C GLU A 30 -5.92 11.38 -15.43
N PHE A 31 -6.97 10.68 -14.99
CA PHE A 31 -7.33 10.60 -13.59
C PHE A 31 -6.27 9.84 -12.77
N ILE A 32 -5.78 8.71 -13.29
CA ILE A 32 -4.72 7.95 -12.63
C ILE A 32 -3.43 8.77 -12.52
N LEU A 33 -3.07 9.52 -13.57
CA LEU A 33 -1.92 10.42 -13.55
C LEU A 33 -2.08 11.54 -12.53
N ALA A 34 -3.29 12.09 -12.38
CA ALA A 34 -3.58 13.09 -11.35
C ALA A 34 -3.42 12.54 -9.92
N CYS A 35 -3.69 11.25 -9.69
CA CYS A 35 -3.45 10.61 -8.40
C CYS A 35 -1.97 10.34 -8.08
N LYS A 36 -1.05 10.49 -9.04
CA LYS A 36 0.34 10.05 -8.86
C LYS A 36 1.03 10.76 -7.69
N GLU A 37 0.79 12.05 -7.51
CA GLU A 37 1.36 12.83 -6.41
C GLU A 37 0.87 12.30 -5.05
N ASP A 38 -0.44 12.16 -4.88
CA ASP A 38 -1.06 11.64 -3.65
C ASP A 38 -0.65 10.20 -3.33
N LEU A 39 -0.30 9.41 -4.34
CA LEU A 39 0.10 8.00 -4.19
C LEU A 39 1.63 7.83 -4.04
N THR A 40 2.39 8.92 -4.07
CA THR A 40 3.85 8.87 -3.94
C THR A 40 4.25 8.70 -2.47
N ILE A 41 4.88 7.57 -2.18
CA ILE A 41 5.48 7.27 -0.89
C ILE A 41 6.97 7.59 -0.96
N THR A 42 7.43 8.44 -0.06
CA THR A 42 8.85 8.80 0.06
C THR A 42 9.51 8.05 1.21
N GLU A 43 10.84 7.99 1.24
CA GLU A 43 11.55 7.46 2.41
C GLU A 43 11.21 8.25 3.68
N GLU A 44 11.02 9.56 3.57
CA GLU A 44 10.61 10.41 4.69
C GLU A 44 9.21 10.05 5.19
N TYR A 45 8.27 9.75 4.28
CA TYR A 45 6.96 9.23 4.65
C TYR A 45 7.08 7.94 5.47
N ILE A 46 7.92 6.98 5.03
CA ILE A 46 8.11 5.71 5.75
C ILE A 46 8.78 5.94 7.11
N LYS A 47 9.73 6.90 7.23
CA LYS A 47 10.36 7.23 8.53
C LYS A 47 9.38 7.82 9.53
N ASN A 48 8.43 8.62 9.05
CA ASN A 48 7.56 9.43 9.90
C ASN A 48 6.19 8.78 10.15
N ASN A 49 5.87 7.67 9.49
CA ASN A 49 4.58 6.98 9.58
C ASN A 49 4.77 5.49 9.82
N PHE A 50 3.70 4.80 10.19
CA PHE A 50 3.73 3.34 10.31
C PHE A 50 3.37 2.74 8.96
N VAL A 51 4.30 2.02 8.32
CA VAL A 51 4.08 1.43 6.99
C VAL A 51 4.38 -0.05 7.03
N TYR A 52 3.42 -0.86 6.62
CA TYR A 52 3.50 -2.32 6.70
C TYR A 52 3.20 -2.98 5.37
N VAL A 53 3.93 -4.06 5.06
CA VAL A 53 3.81 -4.84 3.84
C VAL A 53 3.35 -6.25 4.20
N LEU A 54 2.31 -6.74 3.52
CA LEU A 54 1.94 -8.15 3.47
C LEU A 54 2.72 -8.82 2.34
N GLU A 55 3.48 -9.86 2.66
CA GLU A 55 4.25 -10.63 1.67
C GLU A 55 4.11 -12.14 1.84
N ASN A 56 4.26 -12.87 0.75
CA ASN A 56 4.36 -14.32 0.71
C ASN A 56 5.52 -14.75 -0.18
N ASP A 57 6.45 -15.57 0.32
CA ASP A 57 7.62 -16.04 -0.42
C ASP A 57 8.37 -14.91 -1.16
N ASN A 58 8.67 -13.83 -0.44
CA ASN A 58 9.30 -12.59 -0.93
C ASN A 58 8.48 -11.81 -1.98
N THR A 59 7.25 -12.22 -2.26
CA THR A 59 6.33 -11.48 -3.14
C THR A 59 5.43 -10.58 -2.32
N LYS A 60 5.45 -9.28 -2.61
CA LYS A 60 4.53 -8.31 -2.00
C LYS A 60 3.11 -8.52 -2.53
N ILE A 61 2.17 -8.67 -1.61
CA ILE A 61 0.75 -8.91 -1.91
C ILE A 61 -0.07 -7.65 -1.71
N GLY A 62 0.30 -6.84 -0.72
CA GLY A 62 -0.37 -5.60 -0.36
C GLY A 62 0.44 -4.83 0.67
N PHE A 63 0.04 -3.59 0.93
CA PHE A 63 0.63 -2.78 1.99
C PHE A 63 -0.42 -1.82 2.56
N PHE A 64 -0.17 -1.35 3.77
CA PHE A 64 -0.99 -0.34 4.41
C PHE A 64 -0.13 0.60 5.24
N SER A 65 -0.66 1.77 5.56
CA SER A 65 0.01 2.72 6.43
C SER A 65 -0.94 3.49 7.34
N PHE A 66 -0.39 3.94 8.46
CA PHE A 66 -1.06 4.86 9.37
C PHE A 66 -0.24 6.13 9.53
N LEU A 67 -0.94 7.28 9.48
CA LEU A 67 -0.37 8.55 9.88
C LEU A 67 -0.03 8.52 11.37
N HIS A 68 1.22 8.84 11.71
CA HIS A 68 1.68 8.79 13.10
C HIS A 68 0.90 9.75 14.01
N ASN A 69 0.62 10.96 13.52
CA ASN A 69 0.00 12.03 14.31
C ASN A 69 -1.52 11.87 14.44
N ASP A 70 -2.19 11.55 13.33
CA ASP A 70 -3.66 11.55 13.29
C ASP A 70 -4.28 10.17 13.62
N LYS A 71 -3.44 9.15 13.81
CA LYS A 71 -3.85 7.75 13.99
C LYS A 71 -4.86 7.30 12.92
N ALA A 72 -4.71 7.83 11.71
CA ALA A 72 -5.59 7.60 10.59
C ALA A 72 -4.96 6.61 9.62
N LEU A 73 -5.76 5.68 9.11
CA LEU A 73 -5.36 4.82 8.00
C LEU A 73 -5.24 5.68 6.74
N ASP A 74 -4.08 5.62 6.09
CA ASP A 74 -3.78 6.45 4.93
C ASP A 74 -3.75 5.59 3.65
N PHE A 75 -2.86 4.60 3.60
CA PHE A 75 -2.82 3.64 2.50
C PHE A 75 -3.40 2.30 2.93
N LEU A 76 -4.14 1.66 2.03
CA LEU A 76 -4.54 0.25 2.13
C LEU A 76 -4.74 -0.31 0.72
N TYR A 77 -3.72 -0.99 0.19
CA TYR A 77 -3.69 -1.43 -1.20
C TYR A 77 -3.32 -2.92 -1.33
N ILE A 78 -3.96 -3.59 -2.29
CA ILE A 78 -3.70 -4.98 -2.69
C ILE A 78 -3.29 -4.98 -4.16
N HIS A 79 -2.27 -5.76 -4.53
CA HIS A 79 -1.86 -5.86 -5.93
C HIS A 79 -3.01 -6.43 -6.77
N PRO A 80 -3.27 -5.94 -8.00
CA PRO A 80 -4.39 -6.39 -8.83
C PRO A 80 -4.47 -7.92 -8.98
N ARG A 81 -3.33 -8.59 -9.13
CA ARG A 81 -3.21 -10.07 -9.23
C ARG A 81 -3.74 -10.85 -8.01
N TYR A 82 -3.95 -10.18 -6.87
CA TYR A 82 -4.37 -10.80 -5.61
C TYR A 82 -5.75 -10.33 -5.13
N ILE A 83 -6.44 -9.47 -5.89
CA ILE A 83 -7.81 -9.06 -5.60
C ILE A 83 -8.75 -10.27 -5.71
N GLY A 84 -9.75 -10.33 -4.83
CA GLY A 84 -10.73 -11.44 -4.77
C GLY A 84 -10.23 -12.71 -4.07
N LYS A 85 -8.99 -12.74 -3.56
CA LYS A 85 -8.38 -13.93 -2.92
C LYS A 85 -8.39 -13.92 -1.39
N GLY A 86 -9.07 -12.95 -0.77
CA GLY A 86 -9.19 -12.84 0.70
C GLY A 86 -8.06 -12.09 1.41
N TYR A 87 -7.01 -11.67 0.71
CA TYR A 87 -5.88 -10.94 1.32
C TYR A 87 -6.26 -9.59 1.93
N GLY A 88 -7.24 -8.89 1.35
CA GLY A 88 -7.78 -7.66 1.95
C GLY A 88 -8.39 -7.92 3.34
N LYS A 89 -9.09 -9.05 3.54
CA LYS A 89 -9.63 -9.44 4.84
C LYS A 89 -8.52 -9.77 5.84
N ILE A 90 -7.44 -10.41 5.37
CA ILE A 90 -6.27 -10.70 6.20
C ILE A 90 -5.65 -9.39 6.66
N MET A 91 -5.28 -8.48 5.74
CA MET A 91 -4.70 -7.18 6.09
C MET A 91 -5.62 -6.36 6.98
N TRP A 92 -6.93 -6.34 6.70
CA TRP A 92 -7.88 -5.61 7.53
C TRP A 92 -7.89 -6.08 8.98
N LYS A 93 -7.70 -7.38 9.22
CA LYS A 93 -7.58 -7.92 10.58
C LYS A 93 -6.38 -7.32 11.32
N PHE A 94 -5.25 -7.12 10.65
CA PHE A 94 -4.07 -6.47 11.25
C PHE A 94 -4.20 -4.95 11.36
N VAL A 95 -5.07 -4.33 10.56
CA VAL A 95 -5.36 -2.89 10.66
C VAL A 95 -6.18 -2.57 11.91
N ILE A 96 -7.01 -3.51 12.38
CA ILE A 96 -7.92 -3.29 13.52
C ILE A 96 -7.44 -3.87 14.86
N GLU A 97 -6.38 -4.68 14.85
CA GLU A 97 -5.77 -5.33 16.03
C GLU A 97 -4.50 -4.59 16.46
#